data_AF-A0A964KJN7-F1
#
_entry.id   AF-A0A964KJN7-F1
#
_cell.length_a   1.000
_cell.length_b   1.000
_cell.length_c   1.000
_cell.angle_alpha   90.00
_cell.angle_beta   90.00
_cell.angle_gamma   90.00
#
_symmetry.space_group_name_H-M   'P 1'
#
loop_
_entity.id
_entity.type
_entity.pdbx_description
1 polymer ?
#
loop_
_entity_poly.entity_id
_entity_poly.type
_entity_poly.pdbx_seq_one_letter_code
_entity_poly.pdbx_strand_id
1 'polypeptide(L)'
;MLARPIPRSPSAGAASQTAGPQDPDLDPRPPALSTHEPMYIIAGGRDKASAKLQLSFKYRLFDEESALARFLPSLAKIHFSYTQTSLWDVGDESAPFRDTSYRPSFFYLDEDFWRSDDMSQRLSLAAGVEHESNGRAAVDFRSINVLFLRTRWRINVGADMYVVLWPKFVRYLERSDNPDIAV
;
A
#
# COMPACT_ATOMS: atom_id res chain seq x y z
N MET A 1 53.78 31.97 29.04
CA MET A 1 52.48 31.37 29.41
C MET A 1 51.51 31.67 28.28
N LEU A 2 51.34 30.74 27.33
CA LEU A 2 50.64 30.94 26.05
C LEU A 2 49.15 30.58 26.21
N ALA A 3 48.25 31.52 25.91
CA ALA A 3 46.81 31.29 25.90
C ALA A 3 46.41 30.41 24.70
N ARG A 4 45.67 29.33 24.94
CA ARG A 4 45.15 28.43 23.90
C ARG A 4 43.85 29.03 23.31
N PRO A 5 43.68 29.09 21.98
CA PRO A 5 42.44 29.56 21.38
C PRO A 5 41.32 28.52 21.56
N ILE A 6 40.11 29.01 21.85
CA ILE A 6 38.87 28.22 21.99
C ILE A 6 38.42 27.75 20.58
N PRO A 7 38.08 26.47 20.37
CA PRO A 7 37.54 26.01 19.10
C PRO A 7 36.13 26.59 18.88
N ARG A 8 35.91 27.22 17.72
CA ARG A 8 34.59 27.65 17.26
C ARG A 8 33.82 26.43 16.75
N SER A 9 32.64 26.18 17.31
CA SER A 9 31.71 25.18 16.79
C SER A 9 31.33 25.52 15.34
N PRO A 10 31.31 24.55 14.41
CA PRO A 10 30.76 24.81 13.08
C PRO A 10 29.24 24.95 13.18
N SER A 11 28.73 26.13 12.83
CA SER A 11 27.31 26.32 12.51
C SER A 11 27.04 25.63 11.17
N ALA A 12 26.70 24.35 11.21
CA ALA A 12 26.15 23.65 10.06
C ALA A 12 24.65 23.98 9.99
N GLY A 13 24.31 24.98 9.16
CA GLY A 13 22.96 25.13 8.66
C GLY A 13 22.59 23.85 7.92
N ALA A 14 21.80 22.99 8.55
CA ALA A 14 21.06 21.98 7.83
C ALA A 14 19.98 22.74 7.05
N ALA A 15 20.29 23.08 5.80
CA ALA A 15 19.28 23.42 4.83
C ALA A 15 18.35 22.21 4.75
N SER A 16 17.15 22.33 5.33
CA SER A 16 16.04 21.44 5.05
C SER A 16 15.81 21.53 3.55
N GLN A 17 16.40 20.61 2.79
CA GLN A 17 15.94 20.33 1.44
C GLN A 17 14.49 19.91 1.60
N THR A 18 13.57 20.82 1.28
CA THR A 18 12.18 20.47 1.04
C THR A 18 12.21 19.55 -0.17
N ALA A 19 12.34 18.24 0.08
CA ALA A 19 12.10 17.24 -0.92
C ALA A 19 10.72 17.55 -1.51
N GLY A 20 10.67 17.80 -2.82
CA GLY A 20 9.39 17.77 -3.53
C GLY A 20 8.71 16.41 -3.28
N PRO A 21 7.44 16.24 -3.66
CA PRO A 21 6.74 14.97 -3.48
C PRO A 21 7.58 13.83 -4.05
N GLN A 22 8.28 13.08 -3.18
CA GLN A 22 8.97 11.88 -3.59
C GLN A 22 7.87 10.88 -3.88
N ASP A 23 7.87 10.36 -5.10
CA ASP A 23 7.00 9.25 -5.42
C ASP A 23 7.39 8.09 -4.49
N PRO A 24 6.52 7.69 -3.55
CA PRO A 24 6.85 6.65 -2.57
C PRO A 24 7.14 5.30 -3.25
N ASP A 25 6.71 5.13 -4.51
CA ASP A 25 6.99 3.93 -5.32
C ASP A 25 8.39 3.94 -5.96
N LEU A 26 9.13 5.05 -5.85
CA LEU A 26 10.50 5.19 -6.32
C LEU A 26 11.53 5.22 -5.18
N ASP A 27 11.10 5.07 -3.93
CA ASP A 27 12.03 4.96 -2.81
C ASP A 27 12.81 3.64 -2.91
N PRO A 28 14.16 3.68 -3.03
CA PRO A 28 14.98 2.48 -3.11
C PRO A 28 15.02 1.69 -1.80
N ARG A 29 14.62 2.29 -0.66
CA ARG A 29 14.58 1.63 0.66
C ARG A 29 13.35 2.08 1.43
N PRO A 30 12.15 1.63 1.03
CA PRO A 30 10.93 2.04 1.71
C PRO A 30 10.97 1.61 3.19
N PRO A 31 10.38 2.42 4.09
CA PRO A 31 10.22 2.02 5.48
C PRO A 31 9.44 0.70 5.56
N ALA A 32 9.71 -0.09 6.62
CA ALA A 32 9.08 -1.38 6.82
C ALA A 32 7.54 -1.27 6.79
N LEU A 33 6.98 -0.20 7.34
CA LEU A 33 5.57 0.18 7.17
C LEU A 33 5.45 1.26 6.08
N SER A 34 4.72 0.96 5.02
CA SER A 34 4.52 1.86 3.87
C SER A 34 3.11 1.73 3.29
N THR A 35 2.77 2.53 2.29
CA THR A 35 1.46 2.50 1.63
C THR A 35 1.29 1.24 0.77
N HIS A 36 0.07 0.70 0.72
CA HIS A 36 -0.23 -0.49 -0.09
C HIS A 36 -1.16 -0.18 -1.26
N GLU A 37 -2.33 0.37 -0.97
CA GLU A 37 -3.25 0.96 -1.93
C GLU A 37 -3.43 2.46 -1.62
N PRO A 38 -4.03 3.25 -2.53
CA PRO A 38 -4.32 4.65 -2.24
C PRO A 38 -5.13 4.80 -0.97
N MET A 39 -4.70 5.74 -0.12
CA MET A 39 -5.47 6.18 1.03
C MET A 39 -6.19 7.46 0.65
N TYR A 40 -7.49 7.51 0.90
CA TYR A 40 -8.31 8.66 0.53
C TYR A 40 -9.55 8.78 1.41
N ILE A 41 -10.09 9.98 1.40
CA ILE A 41 -11.48 10.25 1.76
C ILE A 41 -12.10 11.02 0.61
N ILE A 42 -13.27 10.59 0.17
CA ILE A 42 -14.09 11.31 -0.80
C ILE A 42 -15.48 11.47 -0.22
N ALA A 43 -16.07 12.65 -0.35
CA ALA A 43 -17.40 12.96 0.17
C ALA A 43 -18.23 13.70 -0.87
N GLY A 44 -19.53 13.45 -0.89
CA GLY A 44 -20.46 14.10 -1.80
C GLY A 44 -21.88 13.54 -1.66
N GLY A 45 -22.85 14.25 -2.22
CA GLY A 45 -24.25 13.84 -2.22
C GLY A 45 -25.14 14.94 -2.80
N ARG A 46 -26.30 14.56 -3.34
CA ARG A 46 -27.30 15.50 -3.85
C ARG A 46 -28.35 15.84 -2.80
N ASP A 47 -28.96 14.82 -2.19
CA ASP A 47 -29.99 14.99 -1.16
C ASP A 47 -29.41 14.84 0.24
N LYS A 48 -28.68 13.73 0.47
CA LYS A 48 -27.90 13.48 1.68
C LYS A 48 -26.45 13.19 1.31
N ALA A 49 -25.53 13.70 2.12
CA ALA A 49 -24.11 13.50 1.91
C ALA A 49 -23.67 12.10 2.38
N SER A 50 -22.81 11.45 1.60
CA SER A 50 -22.10 10.24 2.01
C SER A 50 -20.59 10.44 1.78
N ALA A 51 -19.78 9.65 2.46
CA ALA A 51 -18.34 9.59 2.30
C ALA A 51 -17.86 8.15 2.10
N LYS A 52 -16.78 8.00 1.34
CA LYS A 52 -16.01 6.76 1.23
C LYS A 52 -14.60 7.03 1.73
N LEU A 53 -14.15 6.19 2.65
CA LEU A 53 -12.82 6.27 3.24
C LEU A 53 -12.06 4.98 2.91
N GLN A 54 -10.77 5.10 2.59
CA GLN A 54 -9.88 3.96 2.46
C GLN A 54 -8.59 4.20 3.22
N LEU A 55 -8.28 3.28 4.14
CA LEU A 55 -6.98 3.16 4.81
C LEU A 55 -6.27 1.94 4.22
N SER A 56 -4.98 2.06 3.89
CA SER A 56 -4.25 0.92 3.34
C SER A 56 -2.75 1.02 3.58
N PHE A 57 -2.19 0.00 4.22
CA PHE A 57 -0.76 -0.10 4.48
C PHE A 57 -0.22 -1.51 4.22
N LYS A 58 1.07 -1.60 3.92
CA LYS A 58 1.85 -2.85 3.87
C LYS A 58 2.97 -2.78 4.90
N TYR A 59 3.30 -3.94 5.45
CA TYR A 59 4.39 -4.14 6.38
C TYR A 59 5.32 -5.23 5.86
N ARG A 60 6.59 -4.92 5.68
CA ARG A 60 7.65 -5.87 5.33
C ARG A 60 8.03 -6.67 6.57
N LEU A 61 7.82 -7.99 6.53
CA LEU A 61 7.94 -8.84 7.73
C LEU A 61 9.38 -9.15 8.14
N PHE A 62 10.31 -9.10 7.19
CA PHE A 62 11.71 -9.40 7.43
C PHE A 62 12.57 -8.23 7.00
N ASP A 63 13.47 -7.83 7.90
CA ASP A 63 14.44 -6.80 7.58
C ASP A 63 15.46 -7.33 6.57
N GLU A 64 15.71 -6.59 5.49
CA GLU A 64 16.68 -6.89 4.43
C GLU A 64 18.09 -7.01 5.00
N GLU A 65 18.40 -6.25 6.05
CA GLU A 65 19.70 -6.26 6.69
C GLU A 65 19.85 -7.39 7.72
N SER A 66 18.79 -8.12 8.06
CA SER A 66 18.85 -9.21 9.02
C SER A 66 19.70 -10.37 8.52
N ALA A 67 20.36 -11.10 9.43
CA ALA A 67 21.16 -12.27 9.07
C ALA A 67 20.34 -13.33 8.31
N LEU A 68 19.06 -13.47 8.67
CA LEU A 68 18.14 -14.40 8.03
C LEU A 68 17.82 -13.98 6.58
N ALA A 69 17.54 -12.70 6.32
CA ALA A 69 17.31 -12.21 4.96
C ALA A 69 18.58 -12.21 4.10
N ARG A 70 19.76 -12.01 4.68
CA ARG A 70 21.04 -12.16 3.94
C ARG A 70 21.27 -13.59 3.47
N PHE A 71 20.87 -14.58 4.26
CA PHE A 71 20.95 -15.99 3.90
C PHE A 71 19.85 -16.39 2.91
N LEU A 72 18.63 -15.87 3.09
CA LEU A 72 17.47 -16.10 2.20
C LEU A 72 16.84 -14.76 1.78
N PRO A 73 17.35 -14.12 0.70
CA PRO A 73 16.89 -12.80 0.27
C PRO A 73 15.40 -12.73 -0.08
N SER A 74 14.78 -13.86 -0.46
CA SER A 74 13.36 -13.96 -0.75
C SER A 74 12.47 -13.68 0.48
N LEU A 75 12.98 -13.84 1.70
CA LEU A 75 12.21 -13.56 2.92
C LEU A 75 11.94 -12.06 3.07
N ALA A 76 12.87 -11.20 2.68
CA ALA A 76 12.65 -9.75 2.70
C ALA A 76 11.51 -9.28 1.80
N LYS A 77 11.08 -10.12 0.84
CA LYS A 77 9.98 -9.82 -0.07
C LYS A 77 8.62 -10.26 0.48
N ILE A 78 8.57 -10.86 1.67
CA ILE A 78 7.31 -11.25 2.31
C ILE A 78 6.68 -10.06 3.05
N HIS A 79 5.43 -9.80 2.72
CA HIS A 79 4.67 -8.67 3.24
C HIS A 79 3.32 -9.11 3.81
N PHE A 80 2.92 -8.41 4.84
CA PHE A 80 1.54 -8.33 5.28
C PHE A 80 0.96 -7.01 4.78
N SER A 81 -0.33 -6.96 4.42
CA SER A 81 -1.04 -5.70 4.26
C SER A 81 -2.40 -5.73 4.90
N TYR A 82 -2.93 -4.54 5.11
CA TYR A 82 -4.29 -4.32 5.57
C TYR A 82 -4.88 -3.15 4.82
N THR A 83 -5.97 -3.41 4.09
CA THR A 83 -6.81 -2.38 3.50
C THR A 83 -8.17 -2.39 4.17
N GLN A 84 -8.67 -1.22 4.55
CA GLN A 84 -10.01 -1.05 5.08
C GLN A 84 -10.74 -0.02 4.24
N THR A 85 -11.96 -0.34 3.81
CA THR A 85 -12.84 0.60 3.10
C THR A 85 -14.13 0.77 3.87
N SER A 86 -14.51 2.00 4.17
CA SER A 86 -15.75 2.30 4.89
C SER A 86 -16.65 3.20 4.04
N LEU A 87 -17.96 2.94 4.08
CA LEU A 87 -19.01 3.77 3.51
C LEU A 87 -19.75 4.44 4.67
N TRP A 88 -19.81 5.76 4.65
CA TRP A 88 -20.27 6.57 5.78
C TRP A 88 -21.38 7.51 5.34
N ASP A 89 -22.58 7.36 5.89
CA ASP A 89 -23.73 8.20 5.55
C ASP A 89 -23.73 9.46 6.43
N VAL A 90 -22.81 10.37 6.12
CA VAL A 90 -22.54 11.58 6.93
C VAL A 90 -23.73 12.54 7.04
N GLY A 91 -24.65 12.49 6.08
CA GLY A 91 -25.87 13.31 6.05
C GLY A 91 -27.09 12.67 6.71
N ASP A 92 -26.97 11.45 7.24
CA ASP A 92 -28.03 10.78 7.98
C ASP A 92 -28.03 11.11 9.47
N GLU A 93 -29.16 10.84 10.13
CA GLU A 93 -29.27 10.99 11.58
C GLU A 93 -28.23 10.12 12.30
N SER A 94 -27.46 10.73 13.20
CA SER A 94 -26.31 10.10 13.89
C SER A 94 -25.14 9.70 12.98
N ALA A 95 -25.14 10.08 11.70
CA ALA A 95 -24.08 9.83 10.73
C ALA A 95 -23.49 8.39 10.80
N PRO A 96 -24.31 7.34 10.59
CA PRO A 96 -23.87 5.97 10.78
C PRO A 96 -22.90 5.52 9.67
N PHE A 97 -21.96 4.64 10.01
CA PHE A 97 -21.23 3.87 9.01
C PHE A 97 -22.17 2.83 8.41
N ARG A 98 -22.42 2.94 7.10
CA ARG A 98 -23.28 2.04 6.35
C ARG A 98 -22.68 0.67 6.16
N ASP A 99 -21.38 0.60 5.91
CA ASP A 99 -20.63 -0.67 5.83
C ASP A 99 -19.14 -0.42 5.98
N THR A 100 -18.40 -1.45 6.41
CA THR A 100 -16.93 -1.45 6.41
C THR A 100 -16.42 -2.79 5.94
N SER A 101 -15.53 -2.79 4.96
CA SER A 101 -14.81 -3.96 4.48
C SER A 101 -13.37 -3.96 5.03
N TYR A 102 -12.95 -5.11 5.54
CA TYR A 102 -11.66 -5.41 6.14
C TYR A 102 -10.92 -6.40 5.25
N ARG A 103 -9.76 -6.00 4.72
CA ARG A 103 -9.02 -6.77 3.73
C ARG A 103 -7.55 -6.97 4.10
N PRO A 104 -7.24 -7.87 5.04
CA PRO A 104 -5.87 -8.30 5.28
C PRO A 104 -5.35 -9.18 4.13
N SER A 105 -4.07 -9.06 3.81
CA SER A 105 -3.40 -9.92 2.85
C SER A 105 -1.99 -10.32 3.28
N PHE A 106 -1.54 -11.47 2.80
CA PHE A 106 -0.19 -11.97 2.98
C PHE A 106 0.38 -12.37 1.62
N PHE A 107 1.50 -11.80 1.24
CA PHE A 107 1.98 -11.90 -0.13
C PHE A 107 3.48 -11.74 -0.25
N TYR A 108 4.01 -12.27 -1.34
CA TYR A 108 5.35 -11.99 -1.82
C TYR A 108 5.28 -10.78 -2.75
N LEU A 109 6.20 -9.83 -2.60
CA LEU A 109 6.32 -8.61 -3.39
C LEU A 109 7.72 -8.47 -3.96
N ASP A 110 7.81 -8.47 -5.28
CA ASP A 110 9.02 -8.10 -6.00
C ASP A 110 8.80 -6.74 -6.66
N GLU A 111 9.31 -5.68 -6.03
CA GLU A 111 9.17 -4.32 -6.55
C GLU A 111 10.00 -4.09 -7.82
N ASP A 112 10.94 -4.99 -8.11
CA ASP A 112 11.93 -4.91 -9.19
C ASP A 112 12.00 -6.16 -10.05
N PHE A 113 10.84 -6.77 -10.28
CA PHE A 113 10.74 -7.99 -11.07
C PHE A 113 11.37 -7.86 -12.47
N TRP A 114 11.18 -6.72 -13.14
CA TRP A 114 11.86 -6.40 -14.40
C TRP A 114 12.02 -4.89 -14.60
N ARG A 115 13.08 -4.48 -15.29
CA ARG A 115 13.32 -3.10 -15.73
C ARG A 115 13.89 -3.10 -17.15
N SER A 116 13.59 -2.07 -17.92
CA SER A 116 14.23 -1.86 -19.23
C SER A 116 15.66 -1.31 -19.07
N ASP A 117 16.53 -1.57 -20.05
CA ASP A 117 17.93 -1.13 -20.02
C ASP A 117 18.09 0.41 -19.93
N ASP A 118 17.17 1.13 -20.56
CA ASP A 118 17.11 2.60 -20.53
C ASP A 118 16.40 3.17 -19.28
N MET A 119 15.97 2.30 -18.36
CA MET A 119 15.25 2.63 -17.13
C MET A 119 13.91 3.35 -17.35
N SER A 120 13.38 3.38 -18.59
CA SER A 120 12.09 3.99 -18.91
C SER A 120 10.90 3.16 -18.42
N GLN A 121 11.12 1.88 -18.10
CA GLN A 121 10.08 0.96 -17.66
C GLN A 121 10.48 0.17 -16.41
N ARG A 122 9.53 -0.01 -15.51
CA ARG A 122 9.68 -0.82 -14.29
C ARG A 122 8.43 -1.66 -14.05
N LEU A 123 8.62 -2.96 -13.87
CA LEU A 123 7.56 -3.92 -13.58
C LEU A 123 7.78 -4.49 -12.18
N SER A 124 6.76 -4.35 -11.34
CA SER A 124 6.67 -4.99 -10.02
C SER A 124 5.61 -6.09 -10.05
N LEU A 125 5.81 -7.16 -9.29
CA LEU A 125 4.86 -8.26 -9.13
C LEU A 125 4.56 -8.52 -7.65
N ALA A 126 3.29 -8.72 -7.33
CA ALA A 126 2.84 -9.18 -6.03
C ALA A 126 1.93 -10.39 -6.18
N ALA A 127 2.17 -11.46 -5.43
CA ALA A 127 1.30 -12.63 -5.43
C ALA A 127 1.10 -13.16 -4.01
N GLY A 128 -0.12 -13.51 -3.66
CA GLY A 128 -0.45 -13.95 -2.32
C GLY A 128 -1.91 -14.24 -2.10
N VAL A 129 -2.28 -14.35 -0.83
CA VAL A 129 -3.65 -14.61 -0.39
C VAL A 129 -4.22 -13.36 0.28
N GLU A 130 -5.51 -13.14 0.09
CA GLU A 130 -6.24 -12.01 0.63
C GLU A 130 -7.59 -12.50 1.13
N HIS A 131 -7.91 -12.10 2.36
CA HIS A 131 -9.21 -12.29 2.94
C HIS A 131 -9.93 -10.94 2.91
N GLU A 132 -11.20 -10.91 2.54
CA GLU A 132 -12.05 -9.73 2.67
C GLU A 132 -13.31 -10.11 3.43
N SER A 133 -13.68 -9.32 4.45
CA SER A 133 -14.96 -9.47 5.15
C SER A 133 -15.49 -8.15 5.67
N ASN A 134 -16.79 -8.08 5.96
CA ASN A 134 -17.41 -6.87 6.47
C ASN A 134 -17.56 -6.81 8.01
N GLY A 135 -17.07 -7.83 8.72
CA GLY A 135 -17.10 -7.88 10.19
C GLY A 135 -18.51 -7.95 10.81
N ARG A 136 -19.55 -8.21 10.02
CA ARG A 136 -20.93 -8.36 10.51
C ARG A 136 -21.22 -9.81 10.92
N ALA A 137 -22.37 -10.02 11.57
CA ALA A 137 -22.84 -11.34 11.94
C ALA A 137 -24.10 -11.74 11.16
N ALA A 138 -24.40 -13.04 11.17
CA ALA A 138 -25.64 -13.61 10.63
C ALA A 138 -25.89 -13.21 9.16
N VAL A 139 -27.10 -12.78 8.83
CA VAL A 139 -27.55 -12.56 7.44
C VAL A 139 -26.84 -11.42 6.72
N ASP A 140 -26.20 -10.51 7.45
CA ASP A 140 -25.46 -9.39 6.89
C ASP A 140 -23.96 -9.69 6.73
N PHE A 141 -23.50 -10.86 7.19
CA PHE A 141 -22.11 -11.28 7.08
C PHE A 141 -21.74 -11.54 5.63
N ARG A 142 -20.59 -11.00 5.21
CA ARG A 142 -19.98 -11.26 3.91
C ARG A 142 -18.50 -11.53 4.12
N SER A 143 -17.99 -12.61 3.53
CA SER A 143 -16.56 -12.94 3.49
C SER A 143 -16.15 -13.55 2.15
N ILE A 144 -14.88 -13.39 1.80
CA ILE A 144 -14.30 -14.08 0.66
C ILE A 144 -12.80 -14.26 0.86
N ASN A 145 -12.27 -15.38 0.38
CA ASN A 145 -10.84 -15.65 0.32
C ASN A 145 -10.40 -15.74 -1.14
N VAL A 146 -9.36 -15.00 -1.52
CA VAL A 146 -8.81 -15.02 -2.88
C VAL A 146 -7.32 -15.29 -2.86
N LEU A 147 -6.86 -16.02 -3.87
CA LEU A 147 -5.49 -15.99 -4.34
C LEU A 147 -5.40 -14.86 -5.37
N PHE A 148 -4.37 -14.01 -5.30
CA PHE A 148 -4.19 -12.93 -6.26
C PHE A 148 -2.79 -12.92 -6.88
N LEU A 149 -2.74 -12.38 -8.10
CA LEU A 149 -1.53 -11.89 -8.77
C LEU A 149 -1.79 -10.44 -9.17
N ARG A 150 -0.92 -9.53 -8.79
CA ARG A 150 -1.02 -8.11 -9.09
C ARG A 150 0.27 -7.65 -9.73
N THR A 151 0.16 -6.90 -10.82
CA THR A 151 1.32 -6.31 -11.49
C THR A 151 1.27 -4.81 -11.37
N ARG A 152 2.43 -4.14 -11.33
CA ARG A 152 2.51 -2.69 -11.44
C ARG A 152 3.56 -2.35 -12.46
N TRP A 153 3.13 -1.90 -13.63
CA TRP A 153 4.02 -1.56 -14.74
C TRP A 153 4.03 -0.06 -14.95
N ARG A 154 5.14 0.59 -14.61
CA ARG A 154 5.39 1.99 -14.87
C ARG A 154 6.09 2.13 -16.21
N ILE A 155 5.60 3.04 -17.06
CA ILE A 155 6.13 3.34 -18.38
C ILE A 155 6.29 4.86 -18.48
N ASN A 156 7.51 5.35 -18.64
CA ASN A 156 7.77 6.77 -18.88
C ASN A 156 7.41 7.11 -20.33
N VAL A 157 6.59 8.13 -20.53
CA VAL A 157 6.09 8.58 -21.85
C VAL A 157 6.56 9.98 -22.22
N GLY A 158 7.36 10.60 -21.35
CA GLY A 158 7.96 11.93 -21.52
C GLY A 158 8.89 12.22 -20.35
N ALA A 159 9.46 13.43 -20.30
CA ALA A 159 10.42 13.82 -19.26
C ALA A 159 9.85 13.70 -17.84
N ASP A 160 8.61 14.16 -17.64
CA ASP A 160 7.93 14.17 -16.33
C ASP A 160 6.58 13.44 -16.35
N MET A 161 6.36 12.62 -17.39
CA MET A 161 5.10 11.90 -17.58
C MET A 161 5.33 10.41 -17.60
N TYR A 162 4.48 9.69 -16.87
CA TYR A 162 4.46 8.25 -16.86
C TYR A 162 3.03 7.71 -16.82
N VAL A 163 2.88 6.48 -17.29
CA VAL A 163 1.66 5.68 -17.19
C VAL A 163 1.93 4.53 -16.23
N VAL A 164 0.97 4.20 -15.38
CA VAL A 164 1.02 3.01 -14.53
C VAL A 164 -0.13 2.08 -14.89
N LEU A 165 0.20 0.85 -15.28
CA LEU A 165 -0.76 -0.23 -15.44
C LEU A 165 -0.74 -1.09 -14.17
N TRP A 166 -1.88 -1.24 -13.50
CA TRP A 166 -1.99 -1.92 -12.22
C TRP A 166 -3.08 -3.02 -12.16
N PRO A 167 -3.09 -4.01 -13.07
CA PRO A 167 -4.09 -5.07 -13.04
C PRO A 167 -3.89 -6.01 -11.83
N LYS A 168 -5.02 -6.47 -11.27
CA LYS A 168 -5.09 -7.50 -10.24
C LYS A 168 -5.95 -8.66 -10.74
N PHE A 169 -5.32 -9.82 -10.88
CA PHE A 169 -5.98 -11.09 -11.21
C PHE A 169 -6.29 -11.81 -9.91
N VAL A 170 -7.49 -12.37 -9.81
CA VAL A 170 -7.97 -13.06 -8.59
C VAL A 170 -8.53 -14.42 -8.94
N ARG A 171 -8.32 -15.38 -8.03
CA ARG A 171 -8.97 -16.69 -8.03
C ARG A 171 -9.59 -16.90 -6.65
N TYR A 172 -10.89 -17.17 -6.64
CA TYR A 172 -11.62 -17.47 -5.41
C TYR A 172 -11.18 -18.81 -4.83
N LEU A 173 -10.83 -18.82 -3.54
CA LEU A 173 -10.43 -20.00 -2.77
C LEU A 173 -11.63 -20.60 -2.03
N GLU A 174 -12.49 -19.75 -1.48
CA GLU A 174 -13.67 -20.14 -0.72
C GLU A 174 -14.83 -19.20 -1.05
N ARG A 175 -15.99 -19.78 -1.35
CA ARG A 175 -17.23 -19.06 -1.74
C ARG A 175 -18.44 -19.45 -0.88
N SER A 176 -18.26 -20.24 0.17
CA SER A 176 -19.36 -20.82 0.97
C SER A 176 -20.32 -19.76 1.51
N ASP A 177 -19.78 -18.60 1.86
CA ASP A 177 -20.52 -17.54 2.56
C ASP A 177 -21.15 -16.53 1.60
N ASN A 178 -20.75 -16.55 0.33
CA ASN A 178 -21.31 -15.73 -0.75
C ASN A 178 -21.30 -16.55 -2.06
N PRO A 179 -22.19 -17.55 -2.20
CA PRO A 179 -22.14 -18.50 -3.32
C PRO A 179 -22.38 -17.85 -4.69
N ASP A 180 -22.95 -16.65 -4.72
CA ASP A 180 -23.26 -15.83 -5.89
C ASP A 180 -22.18 -14.79 -6.23
N ILE A 181 -21.05 -14.75 -5.50
CA ILE A 181 -19.94 -13.85 -5.79
C ILE A 181 -19.21 -14.33 -7.07
N ALA A 182 -19.62 -13.73 -8.19
CA ALA A 182 -19.17 -13.91 -9.58
C ALA A 182 -19.59 -15.22 -10.31
N VAL A 183 -20.44 -15.04 -11.32
CA VAL A 183 -20.51 -15.84 -12.56
C VAL A 183 -19.40 -15.37 -13.50
#